data_AF-A0A940L8A6-F1
#
_entry.id   AF-A0A940L8A6-F1
#
_cell.length_a   1.000
_cell.length_b   1.000
_cell.length_c   1.000
_cell.angle_alpha   90.00
_cell.angle_beta   90.00
_cell.angle_gamma   90.00
#
_symmetry.space_group_name_H-M   'P 1'
#
loop_
_entity.id
_entity.type
_entity.pdbx_description
1 polymer ?
#
loop_
_entity_poly.entity_id
_entity_poly.type
_entity_poly.pdbx_seq_one_letter_code
_entity_poly.pdbx_strand_id
1 'polypeptide(L)'
;MHETVYNLFVYTTLDLITEVGLVSHDISGSDEEKINFLQARVDHDLQNATKFELPDSFQIRINGEIRQGIDYASYRDLCNQGYQLSIFQRTGIPCDALVVITPVRNGAIYVEGIQNITAPTSPEPSSVYIEKQKEWYLDYIDNEGFHFDKLINDDFIQAVKILYNARHNVSSMKLLMIALDTMAYLEYGDSTRNFQTWLDTYTDIDKLNITSDELKEFRNSLLHMTNLDSRKVQLKKVKRLMFYDAPAHIKYVQETDEGKYFKFKDLIDCIAQGISKWARTYNIEKEKFETFLNRYDRIISDKRMTYSNAEITDHHF
;
A
#
# COMPACT_ATOMS: atom_id res chain seq x y z
N MET A 1 42.90 12.69 18.77
CA MET A 1 43.54 12.25 17.52
C MET A 1 43.00 13.12 16.41
N HIS A 2 43.84 13.59 15.48
CA HIS A 2 43.36 14.34 14.31
C HIS A 2 43.04 13.33 13.22
N GLU A 3 41.84 13.36 12.67
CA GLU A 3 41.42 12.46 11.60
C GLU A 3 40.47 13.17 10.63
N THR A 4 40.37 12.64 9.42
CA THR A 4 39.43 13.10 8.41
C THR A 4 38.10 12.37 8.61
N VAL A 5 37.02 13.13 8.82
CA VAL A 5 35.66 12.64 8.99
C VAL A 5 34.75 13.17 7.89
N TYR A 6 33.60 12.53 7.64
CA TYR A 6 32.80 12.84 6.46
C TYR A 6 31.31 13.01 6.73
N ASN A 7 30.73 14.06 6.16
CA ASN A 7 29.29 14.16 5.96
C ASN A 7 28.94 13.59 4.58
N LEU A 8 28.10 12.56 4.58
CA LEU A 8 27.64 11.84 3.41
C LEU A 8 26.18 12.16 3.14
N PHE A 9 25.81 12.29 1.87
CA PHE A 9 24.45 12.59 1.46
C PHE A 9 23.95 11.56 0.45
N VAL A 10 22.70 11.12 0.64
CA VAL A 10 22.01 10.22 -0.29
C VAL A 10 20.86 10.99 -0.92
N TYR A 11 20.99 11.33 -2.20
CA TYR A 11 19.99 12.15 -2.89
C TYR A 11 18.92 11.27 -3.52
N THR A 12 17.66 11.50 -3.15
CA THR A 12 16.51 10.82 -3.74
C THR A 12 15.66 11.80 -4.54
N THR A 13 15.36 11.42 -5.79
CA THR A 13 14.37 12.08 -6.64
C THR A 13 13.33 11.05 -7.02
N LEU A 14 12.06 11.27 -6.65
CA LEU A 14 10.98 10.28 -6.82
C LEU A 14 11.36 8.90 -6.23
N ASP A 15 11.97 8.91 -5.04
CA ASP A 15 12.46 7.75 -4.28
C ASP A 15 13.57 6.93 -4.96
N LEU A 16 14.12 7.40 -6.10
CA LEU A 16 15.29 6.83 -6.75
C LEU A 16 16.57 7.58 -6.34
N ILE A 17 17.58 6.83 -5.94
CA ILE A 17 18.95 7.31 -5.68
C ILE A 17 19.75 7.14 -6.96
N THR A 18 20.27 8.24 -7.48
CA THR A 18 21.18 8.25 -8.65
C THR A 18 22.52 8.91 -8.31
N GLU A 19 22.55 9.72 -7.26
CA GLU A 19 23.71 10.50 -6.84
C GLU A 19 23.92 10.37 -5.33
N VAL A 20 25.18 10.46 -4.92
CA VAL A 20 25.60 10.61 -3.53
C VAL A 20 26.47 11.84 -3.37
N GLY A 21 26.54 12.39 -2.15
CA GLY A 21 27.29 13.60 -1.83
C GLY A 21 28.31 13.38 -0.73
N LEU A 22 29.39 14.16 -0.78
CA LEU A 22 30.48 14.11 0.19
C LEU A 22 30.93 15.51 0.60
N VAL A 23 31.17 15.70 1.90
CA VAL A 23 32.01 16.77 2.47
C VAL A 23 32.95 16.16 3.50
N SER A 24 34.25 16.46 3.39
CA SER A 24 35.29 16.01 4.34
C SER A 24 35.68 17.13 5.29
N HIS A 25 35.98 16.78 6.54
CA HIS A 25 36.50 17.70 7.56
C HIS A 25 37.66 17.07 8.30
N ASP A 26 38.71 17.85 8.58
CA ASP A 26 39.82 17.41 9.42
C ASP A 26 39.64 17.99 10.83
N ILE A 27 39.31 17.13 11.78
CA ILE A 27 39.01 17.55 13.16
C ILE A 27 39.65 16.64 14.19
N SER A 28 39.78 17.15 15.42
CA SER A 28 40.24 16.39 16.58
C SER A 28 39.18 16.34 17.66
N GLY A 29 39.08 15.22 18.35
CA GLY A 29 38.14 15.03 19.46
C GLY A 29 37.90 13.55 19.73
N SER A 30 36.93 13.26 20.60
CA SER A 30 36.30 11.93 20.70
C SER A 30 35.37 11.67 19.52
N ASP A 31 35.01 10.42 19.28
CA ASP A 31 34.09 10.09 18.17
C ASP A 31 32.71 10.73 18.36
N GLU A 32 32.25 10.86 19.61
CA GLU A 32 31.00 11.55 19.94
C GLU A 32 31.08 13.05 19.60
N GLU A 33 32.19 13.73 19.92
CA GLU A 33 32.41 15.14 19.56
C GLU A 33 32.41 15.33 18.04
N LYS A 34 33.03 14.40 17.29
CA LYS A 34 33.10 14.42 15.83
C LYS A 34 31.73 14.16 15.19
N ILE A 35 30.96 13.20 15.71
CA ILE A 35 29.58 12.93 15.25
C ILE A 35 28.69 14.14 15.48
N ASN A 36 28.75 14.73 16.68
CA ASN A 36 27.96 15.92 17.01
C ASN A 36 28.33 17.11 16.11
N PHE A 37 29.62 17.29 15.82
CA PHE A 37 30.10 18.29 14.87
C PHE A 37 29.51 18.06 13.47
N LEU A 38 29.57 16.84 12.95
CA LEU A 38 29.02 16.49 11.63
C LEU A 38 27.50 16.73 11.57
N GLN A 39 26.76 16.28 12.57
CA GLN A 39 25.30 16.46 12.68
C GLN A 39 24.89 17.93 12.71
N ALA A 40 25.64 18.77 13.44
CA ALA A 40 25.36 20.21 13.52
C ALA A 40 25.62 20.97 12.21
N ARG A 41 26.35 20.37 11.27
CA ARG A 41 26.76 20.99 10.00
C ARG A 41 26.00 20.48 8.77
N VAL A 42 25.08 19.52 8.93
CA VAL A 42 24.37 18.88 7.80
C VAL A 42 23.77 19.90 6.83
N ASP A 43 23.07 20.93 7.32
CA ASP A 43 22.48 21.99 6.46
C ASP A 43 23.53 22.77 5.67
N HIS A 44 24.63 23.13 6.32
CA HIS A 44 25.73 23.87 5.70
C HIS A 44 26.47 22.99 4.68
N ASP A 45 26.76 21.76 5.04
CA ASP A 45 27.54 20.83 4.24
C ASP A 45 26.76 20.33 3.04
N LEU A 46 25.42 20.20 3.14
CA LEU A 46 24.55 19.88 2.01
C LEU A 46 24.73 20.85 0.84
N GLN A 47 24.87 22.15 1.13
CA GLN A 47 25.06 23.18 0.10
C GLN A 47 26.43 23.12 -0.58
N ASN A 48 27.41 22.52 0.09
CA ASN A 48 28.81 22.45 -0.35
C ASN A 48 29.24 21.03 -0.77
N ALA A 49 28.30 20.08 -0.78
CA ALA A 49 28.57 18.69 -1.03
C ALA A 49 29.04 18.47 -2.48
N THR A 50 30.16 17.78 -2.63
CA THR A 50 30.60 17.28 -3.95
C THR A 50 29.77 16.06 -4.29
N LYS A 51 29.12 16.08 -5.47
CA LYS A 51 28.25 15.01 -5.94
C LYS A 51 28.99 13.99 -6.79
N PHE A 52 28.62 12.73 -6.62
CA PHE A 52 29.14 11.60 -7.36
C PHE A 52 27.99 10.72 -7.84
N GLU A 53 28.11 10.18 -9.04
CA GLU A 53 27.22 9.12 -9.51
C GLU A 53 27.48 7.82 -8.75
N LEU A 54 26.45 6.98 -8.67
CA LEU A 54 26.58 5.64 -8.11
C LEU A 54 27.51 4.73 -8.95
N PRO A 55 28.15 3.71 -8.35
CA PRO A 55 28.87 2.68 -9.09
C PRO A 55 27.98 1.93 -10.10
N ASP A 56 28.55 1.46 -11.21
CA ASP A 56 27.78 0.82 -12.31
C ASP A 56 27.08 -0.48 -11.88
N SER A 57 27.46 -1.07 -10.74
CA SER A 57 26.85 -2.24 -10.12
C SER A 57 25.48 -1.95 -9.47
N PHE A 58 25.09 -0.69 -9.34
CA PHE A 58 23.82 -0.25 -8.77
C PHE A 58 22.83 0.12 -9.87
N GLN A 59 22.01 -0.84 -10.26
CA GLN A 59 21.02 -0.70 -11.33
C GLN A 59 19.67 -1.23 -10.88
N ILE A 60 18.61 -0.55 -11.32
CA ILE A 60 17.23 -0.96 -11.09
C ILE A 60 16.56 -1.32 -12.42
N ARG A 61 15.75 -2.38 -12.43
CA ARG A 61 14.90 -2.71 -13.58
C ARG A 61 13.48 -2.23 -13.31
N ILE A 62 12.98 -1.34 -14.16
CA ILE A 62 11.60 -0.83 -14.11
C ILE A 62 10.95 -1.14 -15.46
N ASN A 63 9.87 -1.92 -15.46
CA ASN A 63 9.13 -2.29 -16.67
C ASN A 63 10.00 -2.93 -17.78
N GLY A 64 11.03 -3.69 -17.40
CA GLY A 64 11.95 -4.33 -18.35
C GLY A 64 13.14 -3.45 -18.78
N GLU A 65 13.12 -2.15 -18.46
CA GLU A 65 14.24 -1.23 -18.73
C GLU A 65 15.22 -1.19 -17.56
N ILE A 66 16.51 -1.24 -17.85
CA ILE A 66 17.57 -1.08 -16.87
C ILE A 66 17.91 0.41 -16.75
N ARG A 67 17.94 0.92 -15.52
CA ARG A 67 18.34 2.30 -15.21
C ARG A 67 19.42 2.31 -14.15
N GLN A 68 20.35 3.25 -14.27
CA GLN A 68 21.37 3.49 -13.26
C GLN A 68 20.73 4.06 -12.00
N GLY A 69 20.97 3.44 -10.85
CA GLY A 69 20.38 3.82 -9.57
C GLY A 69 19.77 2.68 -8.80
N ILE A 70 19.39 2.98 -7.56
CA ILE A 70 18.62 2.08 -6.67
C ILE A 70 17.54 2.88 -5.98
N ASP A 71 16.42 2.25 -5.63
CA ASP A 71 15.42 2.91 -4.80
C ASP A 71 15.85 2.98 -3.33
N TYR A 72 15.22 3.88 -2.58
CA TYR A 72 15.55 4.10 -1.18
C TYR A 72 15.23 2.90 -0.27
N ALA A 73 14.25 2.05 -0.60
CA ALA A 73 13.94 0.86 0.20
C ALA A 73 15.07 -0.16 0.08
N SER A 74 15.55 -0.40 -1.14
CA SER A 74 16.69 -1.27 -1.39
C SER A 74 17.98 -0.76 -0.74
N TYR A 75 18.21 0.56 -0.76
CA TYR A 75 19.31 1.14 0.00
C TYR A 75 19.20 0.88 1.50
N ARG A 76 17.99 0.98 2.05
CA ARG A 76 17.73 0.67 3.46
C ARG A 76 18.04 -0.78 3.80
N ASP A 77 17.75 -1.71 2.91
CA ASP A 77 18.10 -3.12 3.09
C ASP A 77 19.63 -3.33 3.10
N LEU A 78 20.37 -2.59 2.28
CA LEU A 78 21.84 -2.56 2.36
C LEU A 78 22.33 -2.02 3.70
N CYS A 79 21.73 -0.94 4.20
CA CYS A 79 22.06 -0.39 5.52
C CYS A 79 21.81 -1.41 6.64
N ASN A 80 20.68 -2.13 6.59
CA ASN A 80 20.35 -3.17 7.56
C ASN A 80 21.34 -4.35 7.54
N GLN A 81 21.93 -4.62 6.37
CA GLN A 81 22.95 -5.67 6.21
C GLN A 81 24.38 -5.20 6.52
N GLY A 82 24.58 -3.90 6.77
CA GLY A 82 25.89 -3.29 7.06
C GLY A 82 26.66 -2.81 5.84
N TYR A 83 26.01 -2.63 4.68
CA TYR A 83 26.60 -2.15 3.42
C TYR A 83 26.23 -0.70 3.08
N GLN A 84 25.90 0.13 4.06
CA GLN A 84 25.52 1.53 3.85
C GLN A 84 26.55 2.37 3.05
N LEU A 85 27.83 1.97 3.05
CA LEU A 85 28.91 2.66 2.33
C LEU A 85 29.13 2.15 0.89
N SER A 86 28.49 1.04 0.50
CA SER A 86 28.68 0.43 -0.83
C SER A 86 28.34 1.37 -1.98
N ILE A 87 27.32 2.22 -1.81
CA ILE A 87 26.93 3.23 -2.80
C ILE A 87 27.92 4.41 -2.91
N PHE A 88 28.85 4.54 -1.95
CA PHE A 88 29.86 5.59 -1.92
C PHE A 88 31.22 5.14 -2.47
N GLN A 89 31.37 3.92 -3.01
CA GLN A 89 32.67 3.39 -3.47
C GLN A 89 33.44 4.34 -4.41
N ARG A 90 32.74 5.09 -5.29
CA ARG A 90 33.35 6.05 -6.22
C ARG A 90 33.95 7.30 -5.54
N THR A 91 33.62 7.55 -4.28
CA THR A 91 34.13 8.69 -3.52
C THR A 91 35.54 8.46 -2.96
N GLY A 92 36.00 7.20 -2.87
CA GLY A 92 37.32 6.85 -2.34
C GLY A 92 37.45 6.99 -0.82
N ILE A 93 36.35 7.10 -0.07
CA ILE A 93 36.36 7.19 1.40
C ILE A 93 36.91 5.88 1.99
N PRO A 94 37.80 5.94 3.00
CA PRO A 94 38.27 4.76 3.72
C PRO A 94 37.12 4.00 4.41
N CYS A 95 37.17 2.66 4.40
CA CYS A 95 36.11 1.83 4.99
C CYS A 95 35.97 1.97 6.51
N ASP A 96 36.99 2.48 7.18
CA ASP A 96 37.07 2.74 8.63
C ASP A 96 36.84 4.21 8.99
N ALA A 97 36.46 5.05 8.04
CA ALA A 97 36.21 6.46 8.28
C ALA A 97 34.96 6.67 9.16
N LEU A 98 35.05 7.63 10.08
CA LEU A 98 33.88 8.12 10.81
C LEU A 98 33.03 8.98 9.87
N VAL A 99 31.77 8.59 9.71
CA VAL A 99 30.84 9.26 8.80
C VAL A 99 29.48 9.50 9.45
N VAL A 100 28.77 10.50 8.93
CA VAL A 100 27.33 10.71 9.15
C VAL A 100 26.64 10.70 7.79
N ILE A 101 25.63 9.85 7.61
CA ILE A 101 24.89 9.72 6.35
C ILE A 101 23.51 10.36 6.50
N THR A 102 23.21 11.33 5.63
CA THR A 102 21.94 12.07 5.63
C THR A 102 21.16 11.86 4.33
N PRO A 103 19.92 11.33 4.39
CA PRO A 103 19.02 11.30 3.24
C PRO A 103 18.52 12.71 2.87
N VAL A 104 18.55 13.02 1.58
CA VAL A 104 18.04 14.26 0.99
C VAL A 104 16.91 13.89 0.03
N ARG A 105 15.68 14.23 0.37
CA ARG A 105 14.48 13.93 -0.43
C ARG A 105 14.01 15.18 -1.15
N ASN A 106 14.01 15.14 -2.48
CA ASN A 106 13.58 16.26 -3.33
C ASN A 106 14.27 17.61 -2.97
N GLY A 107 15.56 17.55 -2.65
CA GLY A 107 16.38 18.74 -2.33
C GLY A 107 16.32 19.23 -0.89
N ALA A 108 15.53 18.59 -0.01
CA ALA A 108 15.47 18.92 1.41
C ALA A 108 15.93 17.74 2.27
N ILE A 109 16.55 18.04 3.43
CA ILE A 109 16.89 17.03 4.43
C ILE A 109 15.59 16.41 4.95
N TYR A 110 15.53 15.08 4.98
CA TYR A 110 14.39 14.33 5.50
C TYR A 110 14.87 13.27 6.47
N VAL A 111 14.66 13.50 7.77
CA VAL A 111 15.13 12.63 8.85
C VAL A 111 13.95 12.22 9.73
N GLU A 112 13.61 10.93 9.71
CA GLU A 112 12.56 10.34 10.57
C GLU A 112 13.15 9.62 11.80
N GLY A 113 14.46 9.43 11.83
CA GLY A 113 15.17 8.75 12.91
C GLY A 113 16.68 8.75 12.71
N ILE A 114 17.41 8.41 13.77
CA ILE A 114 18.87 8.29 13.77
C ILE A 114 19.21 6.84 14.10
N GLN A 115 20.13 6.26 13.33
CA GLN A 115 20.59 4.89 13.51
C GLN A 115 22.11 4.85 13.44
N ASN A 116 22.73 4.02 14.28
CA ASN A 116 24.16 3.73 14.17
C ASN A 116 24.44 2.83 12.97
N ILE A 117 25.61 3.01 12.37
CA ILE A 117 26.09 2.13 11.30
C ILE A 117 26.19 0.69 11.82
N THR A 118 25.62 -0.25 11.06
CA THR A 118 25.62 -1.68 11.42
C THR A 118 26.84 -2.35 10.79
N ALA A 119 27.45 -3.30 11.51
CA ALA A 119 28.52 -4.12 10.96
C ALA A 119 27.96 -5.11 9.91
N PRO A 120 28.73 -5.46 8.87
CA PRO A 120 28.30 -6.45 7.88
C PRO A 120 27.87 -7.77 8.52
N THR A 121 26.70 -8.27 8.15
CA THR A 121 26.15 -9.54 8.67
C THR A 121 26.23 -10.69 7.67
N SER A 122 26.68 -10.41 6.44
CA SER A 122 26.81 -11.35 5.31
C SER A 122 28.08 -11.00 4.49
N PRO A 123 28.33 -11.65 3.34
CA PRO A 123 29.25 -11.15 2.31
C PRO A 123 28.62 -10.04 1.46
N GLU A 124 29.41 -9.05 1.03
CA GLU A 124 28.92 -7.92 0.23
C GLU A 124 28.30 -8.41 -1.09
N PRO A 125 27.06 -7.99 -1.42
CA PRO A 125 26.44 -8.39 -2.66
C PRO A 125 27.21 -7.79 -3.84
N SER A 126 27.61 -8.63 -4.81
CA SER A 126 28.32 -8.22 -6.03
C SER A 126 27.46 -7.37 -6.97
N SER A 127 26.14 -7.40 -6.80
CA SER A 127 25.17 -6.51 -7.44
C SER A 127 23.89 -6.47 -6.62
N VAL A 128 23.20 -5.34 -6.64
CA VAL A 128 21.88 -5.19 -6.03
C VAL A 128 20.88 -5.12 -7.17
N TYR A 129 20.45 -6.30 -7.63
CA TYR A 129 19.45 -6.40 -8.69
C TYR A 129 18.06 -6.34 -8.08
N ILE A 130 17.35 -5.24 -8.30
CA ILE A 130 15.98 -5.05 -7.80
C ILE A 130 15.03 -5.13 -8.98
N GLU A 131 14.19 -6.17 -8.97
CA GLU A 131 13.06 -6.27 -9.88
C GLU A 131 11.90 -5.49 -9.27
N LYS A 132 11.68 -4.26 -9.74
CA LYS A 132 10.52 -3.49 -9.28
C LYS A 132 9.26 -4.15 -9.82
N GLN A 133 8.30 -4.34 -8.93
CA GLN A 133 6.97 -4.80 -9.31
C GLN A 133 6.39 -3.88 -10.40
N LYS A 134 5.88 -4.49 -11.47
CA LYS A 134 5.17 -3.79 -12.55
C LYS A 134 4.10 -2.89 -11.94
N GLU A 135 4.01 -1.64 -12.39
CA GLU A 135 2.95 -0.73 -11.93
C GLU A 135 1.59 -1.34 -12.24
N TRP A 136 0.76 -1.51 -11.21
CA TRP A 136 -0.42 -2.37 -11.28
C TRP A 136 -1.45 -1.91 -12.30
N TYR A 137 -1.56 -0.60 -12.51
CA TYR A 137 -2.55 -0.01 -13.41
C TYR A 137 -2.24 -0.33 -14.88
N LEU A 138 -1.02 -0.72 -15.23
CA LEU A 138 -0.63 -1.08 -16.59
C LEU A 138 -1.40 -2.31 -17.12
N ASP A 139 -1.91 -3.17 -16.24
CA ASP A 139 -2.74 -4.32 -16.62
C ASP A 139 -4.22 -3.96 -16.86
N TYR A 140 -4.57 -2.70 -16.56
CA TYR A 140 -5.92 -2.16 -16.58
C TYR A 140 -6.02 -0.88 -17.41
N ILE A 141 -5.01 -0.54 -18.22
CA ILE A 141 -5.09 0.56 -19.20
C ILE A 141 -4.83 0.00 -20.59
N ASP A 142 -5.67 0.38 -21.54
CA ASP A 142 -5.40 0.21 -22.97
C ASP A 142 -5.82 1.45 -23.77
N ASN A 143 -5.94 1.30 -25.09
CA ASN A 143 -6.31 2.37 -26.01
C ASN A 143 -7.75 2.90 -25.77
N GLU A 144 -8.62 2.16 -25.07
CA GLU A 144 -9.98 2.57 -24.73
C GLU A 144 -10.04 3.28 -23.37
N GLY A 145 -8.99 3.17 -22.56
CA GLY A 145 -8.84 3.87 -21.29
C GLY A 145 -8.60 2.93 -20.12
N PHE A 146 -9.01 3.37 -18.92
CA PHE A 146 -8.84 2.63 -17.68
C PHE A 146 -10.01 1.67 -17.41
N HIS A 147 -9.72 0.37 -17.36
CA HIS A 147 -10.63 -0.75 -17.11
C HIS A 147 -10.92 -0.94 -15.63
N PHE A 148 -11.69 -0.01 -15.07
CA PHE A 148 -12.09 0.00 -13.66
C PHE A 148 -12.86 -1.28 -13.25
N ASP A 149 -13.71 -1.76 -14.13
CA ASP A 149 -14.52 -2.97 -13.93
C ASP A 149 -13.64 -4.21 -13.78
N LYS A 150 -12.60 -4.35 -14.61
CA LYS A 150 -11.64 -5.44 -14.55
C LYS A 150 -10.83 -5.39 -13.26
N LEU A 151 -10.34 -4.21 -12.88
CA LEU A 151 -9.59 -4.00 -11.64
C LEU A 151 -10.40 -4.42 -10.41
N ILE A 152 -11.60 -3.87 -10.26
CA ILE A 152 -12.45 -4.17 -9.10
C ILE A 152 -12.91 -5.63 -9.11
N ASN A 153 -13.17 -6.20 -10.29
CA ASN A 153 -13.50 -7.60 -10.39
C ASN A 153 -12.36 -8.49 -9.88
N ASP A 154 -11.15 -8.26 -10.36
CA ASP A 154 -9.99 -9.10 -10.08
C ASP A 154 -9.56 -8.99 -8.62
N ASP A 155 -9.53 -7.78 -8.06
CA ASP A 155 -9.04 -7.57 -6.68
C ASP A 155 -10.11 -7.88 -5.60
N PHE A 156 -11.42 -7.77 -5.91
CA PHE A 156 -12.46 -7.85 -4.87
C PHE A 156 -13.64 -8.78 -5.16
N ILE A 157 -14.15 -8.82 -6.39
CA ILE A 157 -15.44 -9.50 -6.67
C ILE A 157 -15.24 -10.96 -7.09
N GLN A 158 -14.10 -11.31 -7.69
CA GLN A 158 -13.86 -12.66 -8.19
C GLN A 158 -13.94 -13.70 -7.06
N ALA A 159 -13.28 -13.46 -5.93
CA ALA A 159 -13.33 -14.35 -4.77
C ALA A 159 -14.76 -14.47 -4.18
N VAL A 160 -15.50 -13.35 -4.13
CA VAL A 160 -16.91 -13.34 -3.69
C VAL A 160 -17.76 -14.26 -4.57
N LYS A 161 -17.62 -14.19 -5.90
CA LYS A 161 -18.33 -15.03 -6.88
C LYS A 161 -17.97 -16.50 -6.73
N ILE A 162 -16.69 -16.82 -6.60
CA ILE A 162 -16.21 -18.20 -6.42
C ILE A 162 -16.84 -18.82 -5.18
N LEU A 163 -16.78 -18.13 -4.04
CA LEU A 163 -17.34 -18.61 -2.78
C LEU A 163 -18.87 -18.72 -2.80
N TYR A 164 -19.55 -17.75 -3.41
CA TYR A 164 -21.01 -17.80 -3.56
C TYR A 164 -21.44 -19.01 -4.39
N ASN A 165 -20.79 -19.24 -5.54
CA ASN A 165 -21.09 -20.37 -6.42
C ASN A 165 -20.77 -21.71 -5.75
N ALA A 166 -19.73 -21.76 -4.91
CA ALA A 166 -19.37 -22.91 -4.08
C ALA A 166 -20.26 -23.07 -2.82
N ARG A 167 -21.31 -22.26 -2.66
CA ARG A 167 -22.25 -22.26 -1.51
C ARG A 167 -21.61 -21.92 -0.15
N HIS A 168 -20.42 -21.30 -0.15
CA HIS A 168 -19.80 -20.73 1.04
C HIS A 168 -20.35 -19.31 1.33
N ASN A 169 -21.66 -19.22 1.54
CA ASN A 169 -22.39 -17.93 1.53
C ASN A 169 -21.94 -16.97 2.64
N VAL A 170 -21.64 -17.45 3.85
CA VAL A 170 -21.15 -16.60 4.95
C VAL A 170 -19.77 -16.02 4.62
N SER A 171 -18.86 -16.83 4.06
CA SER A 171 -17.53 -16.38 3.66
C SER A 171 -17.59 -15.41 2.49
N SER A 172 -18.43 -15.69 1.50
CA SER A 172 -18.70 -14.77 0.39
C SER A 172 -19.25 -13.42 0.88
N MET A 173 -20.20 -13.43 1.83
CA MET A 173 -20.75 -12.21 2.44
C MET A 173 -19.67 -11.41 3.18
N LYS A 174 -18.78 -12.08 3.94
CA LYS A 174 -17.65 -11.42 4.61
C LYS A 174 -16.75 -10.71 3.60
N LEU A 175 -16.35 -11.38 2.52
CA LEU A 175 -15.53 -10.77 1.49
C LEU A 175 -16.24 -9.59 0.81
N LEU A 176 -17.54 -9.69 0.58
CA LEU A 176 -18.32 -8.59 0.01
C LEU A 176 -18.35 -7.37 0.94
N MET A 177 -18.47 -7.57 2.25
CA MET A 177 -18.41 -6.46 3.22
C MET A 177 -17.03 -5.78 3.24
N ILE A 178 -15.94 -6.57 3.18
CA ILE A 178 -14.58 -6.05 3.11
C ILE A 178 -14.35 -5.28 1.79
N ALA A 179 -14.89 -5.78 0.67
CA ALA A 179 -14.84 -5.10 -0.61
C ALA A 179 -15.53 -3.72 -0.54
N LEU A 180 -16.73 -3.66 0.08
CA LEU A 180 -17.44 -2.40 0.28
C LEU A 180 -16.67 -1.40 1.15
N ASP A 181 -16.03 -1.86 2.22
CA ASP A 181 -15.17 -1.00 3.05
C ASP A 181 -14.04 -0.40 2.24
N THR A 182 -13.44 -1.20 1.36
CA THR A 182 -12.37 -0.75 0.50
C THR A 182 -12.85 0.27 -0.53
N MET A 183 -14.00 0.04 -1.18
CA MET A 183 -14.62 0.99 -2.11
C MET A 183 -14.96 2.32 -1.44
N ALA A 184 -15.52 2.26 -0.23
CA ALA A 184 -15.83 3.44 0.56
C ALA A 184 -14.59 4.23 0.97
N TYR A 185 -13.50 3.53 1.33
CA TYR A 185 -12.21 4.16 1.61
C TYR A 185 -11.58 4.77 0.35
N LEU A 186 -11.61 4.07 -0.78
CA LEU A 186 -11.09 4.58 -2.05
C LEU A 186 -11.79 5.88 -2.45
N GLU A 187 -13.09 5.97 -2.20
CA GLU A 187 -13.90 7.16 -2.50
C GLU A 187 -13.74 8.30 -1.47
N TYR A 188 -13.94 8.01 -0.18
CA TYR A 188 -14.10 9.03 0.86
C TYR A 188 -12.95 9.07 1.87
N GLY A 189 -11.92 8.25 1.69
CA GLY A 189 -10.79 8.12 2.62
C GLY A 189 -11.23 7.60 3.99
N ASP A 190 -10.41 7.92 4.99
CA ASP A 190 -10.71 7.64 6.39
C ASP A 190 -11.64 8.71 6.97
N SER A 191 -12.89 8.69 6.52
CA SER A 191 -13.93 9.59 7.02
C SER A 191 -14.97 8.82 7.81
N THR A 192 -15.50 9.50 8.84
CA THR A 192 -16.58 8.93 9.63
C THR A 192 -17.80 8.76 8.74
N ARG A 193 -18.38 7.55 8.75
CA ARG A 193 -19.50 7.13 7.88
C ARG A 193 -19.19 6.87 6.41
N ASN A 194 -17.92 6.79 5.98
CA ASN A 194 -17.56 6.47 4.59
C ASN A 194 -18.36 5.28 4.00
N PHE A 195 -18.47 4.16 4.72
CA PHE A 195 -19.22 2.98 4.32
C PHE A 195 -20.69 3.28 4.01
N GLN A 196 -21.36 3.99 4.93
CA GLN A 196 -22.77 4.33 4.76
C GLN A 196 -22.94 5.34 3.63
N THR A 197 -22.10 6.38 3.58
CA THR A 197 -22.13 7.39 2.52
C THR A 197 -21.94 6.74 1.15
N TRP A 198 -21.04 5.76 1.01
CA TRP A 198 -20.86 5.05 -0.26
C TRP A 198 -22.12 4.28 -0.67
N LEU A 199 -22.73 3.54 0.24
CA LEU A 199 -24.00 2.85 -0.01
C LEU A 199 -25.11 3.82 -0.40
N ASP A 200 -25.31 4.87 0.40
CA ASP A 200 -26.38 5.85 0.20
C ASP A 200 -26.21 6.63 -1.11
N THR A 201 -24.96 6.81 -1.59
CA THR A 201 -24.65 7.55 -2.81
C THR A 201 -24.79 6.68 -4.06
N TYR A 202 -24.24 5.47 -4.02
CA TYR A 202 -24.05 4.66 -5.23
C TYR A 202 -25.05 3.51 -5.37
N THR A 203 -25.69 3.07 -4.30
CA THR A 203 -26.58 1.90 -4.33
C THR A 203 -28.04 2.29 -4.12
N ASP A 204 -28.95 1.40 -4.54
CA ASP A 204 -30.38 1.51 -4.22
C ASP A 204 -30.71 0.50 -3.11
N ILE A 205 -29.97 0.57 -1.98
CA ILE A 205 -30.04 -0.41 -0.88
C ILE A 205 -31.43 -0.45 -0.22
N ASP A 206 -32.13 0.68 -0.23
CA ASP A 206 -33.48 0.86 0.28
C ASP A 206 -34.50 -0.07 -0.40
N LYS A 207 -34.29 -0.40 -1.69
CA LYS A 207 -35.13 -1.37 -2.43
C LYS A 207 -35.06 -2.78 -1.85
N LEU A 208 -34.05 -3.09 -1.04
CA LEU A 208 -33.91 -4.36 -0.33
C LEU A 208 -34.57 -4.33 1.06
N ASN A 209 -35.28 -3.25 1.41
CA ASN A 209 -35.89 -3.00 2.72
C ASN A 209 -34.86 -2.94 3.88
N ILE A 210 -33.61 -2.58 3.58
CA ILE A 210 -32.56 -2.36 4.58
C ILE A 210 -31.93 -0.97 4.42
N THR A 211 -31.37 -0.45 5.50
CA THR A 211 -30.67 0.84 5.53
C THR A 211 -29.16 0.65 5.60
N SER A 212 -28.40 1.68 5.24
CA SER A 212 -26.92 1.67 5.35
C SER A 212 -26.45 1.54 6.81
N ASP A 213 -27.18 2.10 7.77
CA ASP A 213 -26.90 1.95 9.20
C ASP A 213 -27.15 0.50 9.68
N GLU A 214 -28.23 -0.14 9.22
CA GLU A 214 -28.47 -1.57 9.50
C GLU A 214 -27.38 -2.46 8.88
N LEU A 215 -26.99 -2.20 7.63
CA LEU A 215 -25.97 -2.99 6.95
C LEU A 215 -24.59 -2.81 7.57
N LYS A 216 -24.25 -1.61 8.06
CA LYS A 216 -23.02 -1.37 8.81
C LYS A 216 -22.97 -2.18 10.10
N GLU A 217 -24.04 -2.20 10.87
CA GLU A 217 -24.07 -2.94 12.13
C GLU A 217 -24.01 -4.46 11.88
N PHE A 218 -24.66 -4.94 10.83
CA PHE A 218 -24.53 -6.32 10.35
C PHE A 218 -23.07 -6.64 9.97
N ARG A 219 -22.44 -5.78 9.15
CA ARG A 219 -21.02 -5.90 8.76
C ARG A 219 -20.10 -5.98 9.98
N ASN A 220 -20.28 -5.12 10.97
CA ASN A 220 -19.45 -5.13 12.19
C ASN A 220 -19.53 -6.47 12.91
N SER A 221 -20.72 -7.00 13.13
CA SER A 221 -20.90 -8.29 13.81
C SER A 221 -20.39 -9.46 12.99
N LEU A 222 -20.65 -9.45 11.69
CA LEU A 222 -20.26 -10.51 10.78
C LEU A 222 -18.73 -10.63 10.70
N LEU A 223 -18.02 -9.51 10.54
CA LEU A 223 -16.56 -9.49 10.37
C LEU A 223 -15.82 -9.73 11.69
N HIS A 224 -16.27 -9.17 12.80
CA HIS A 224 -15.54 -9.26 14.08
C HIS A 224 -15.91 -10.49 14.92
N MET A 225 -17.16 -10.94 14.87
CA MET A 225 -17.65 -12.01 15.76
C MET A 225 -18.29 -13.18 15.00
N THR A 226 -18.45 -13.07 13.68
CA THR A 226 -19.18 -14.06 12.87
C THR A 226 -20.59 -14.33 13.42
N ASN A 227 -21.28 -13.28 13.87
CA ASN A 227 -22.67 -13.36 14.32
C ASN A 227 -23.50 -12.19 13.76
N LEU A 228 -24.77 -12.10 14.15
CA LEU A 228 -25.72 -11.10 13.65
C LEU A 228 -26.03 -10.00 14.68
N ASP A 229 -25.40 -10.05 15.84
CA ASP A 229 -25.88 -9.38 17.05
C ASP A 229 -24.89 -8.31 17.50
N SER A 230 -24.89 -7.18 16.78
CA SER A 230 -24.05 -6.04 17.14
C SER A 230 -24.49 -5.47 18.48
N ARG A 231 -23.62 -4.71 19.13
CA ARG A 231 -24.01 -4.00 20.37
C ARG A 231 -25.26 -3.15 20.18
N LYS A 232 -25.45 -2.54 19.01
CA LYS A 232 -26.67 -1.75 18.72
C LYS A 232 -27.89 -2.63 18.45
N VAL A 233 -27.71 -3.79 17.83
CA VAL A 233 -28.78 -4.78 17.66
C VAL A 233 -29.25 -5.30 19.02
N GLN A 234 -28.32 -5.68 19.90
CA GLN A 234 -28.63 -6.13 21.26
C GLN A 234 -29.34 -5.04 22.09
N LEU A 235 -28.96 -3.78 21.90
CA LEU A 235 -29.62 -2.62 22.51
C LEU A 235 -30.91 -2.20 21.79
N LYS A 236 -31.38 -2.95 20.79
CA LYS A 236 -32.57 -2.67 19.97
C LYS A 236 -32.58 -1.29 19.30
N LYS A 237 -31.40 -0.70 19.08
CA LYS A 237 -31.23 0.58 18.40
C LYS A 237 -31.25 0.45 16.89
N VAL A 238 -30.93 -0.73 16.38
CA VAL A 238 -30.88 -1.08 14.95
C VAL A 238 -31.49 -2.48 14.81
N LYS A 239 -32.22 -2.73 13.72
CA LYS A 239 -32.80 -4.05 13.45
C LYS A 239 -31.70 -5.05 13.12
N ARG A 240 -31.87 -6.29 13.60
CA ARG A 240 -31.02 -7.42 13.20
C ARG A 240 -31.24 -7.69 11.71
N LEU A 241 -30.15 -7.88 10.95
CA LEU A 241 -30.25 -8.33 9.56
C LEU A 241 -29.89 -9.81 9.45
N MET A 242 -30.67 -10.52 8.67
CA MET A 242 -30.49 -11.92 8.31
C MET A 242 -30.51 -12.04 6.79
N PHE A 243 -29.75 -12.97 6.24
CA PHE A 243 -29.74 -13.21 4.80
C PHE A 243 -30.01 -14.66 4.48
N TYR A 244 -30.58 -14.88 3.31
CA TYR A 244 -30.84 -16.21 2.79
C TYR A 244 -30.47 -16.28 1.31
N ASP A 245 -30.23 -17.50 0.84
CA ASP A 245 -30.01 -17.82 -0.56
C ASP A 245 -31.23 -18.58 -1.06
N ALA A 246 -31.99 -17.98 -1.97
CA ALA A 246 -33.21 -18.58 -2.49
C ALA A 246 -33.45 -18.23 -3.95
N PRO A 247 -34.17 -19.09 -4.71
CA PRO A 247 -34.56 -18.79 -6.08
C PRO A 247 -35.35 -17.48 -6.20
N ALA A 248 -35.18 -16.78 -7.32
CA ALA A 248 -35.78 -15.46 -7.56
C ALA A 248 -37.32 -15.43 -7.38
N HIS A 249 -38.01 -16.52 -7.73
CA HIS A 249 -39.46 -16.61 -7.71
C HIS A 249 -40.07 -16.77 -6.30
N ILE A 250 -39.27 -17.08 -5.27
CA ILE A 250 -39.80 -17.25 -3.91
C ILE A 250 -39.84 -15.90 -3.20
N LYS A 251 -41.01 -15.53 -2.68
CA LYS A 251 -41.21 -14.37 -1.80
C LYS A 251 -41.14 -14.84 -0.35
N TYR A 252 -40.38 -14.14 0.47
CA TYR A 252 -40.28 -14.38 1.91
C TYR A 252 -40.79 -13.17 2.69
N VAL A 253 -41.12 -13.41 3.96
CA VAL A 253 -41.37 -12.35 4.92
C VAL A 253 -40.09 -11.53 5.06
N GLN A 254 -40.17 -10.23 4.79
CA GLN A 254 -39.00 -9.34 4.82
C GLN A 254 -38.67 -8.83 6.23
N GLU A 255 -39.60 -8.94 7.18
CA GLU A 255 -39.39 -8.54 8.57
C GLU A 255 -40.26 -9.36 9.52
N THR A 256 -39.65 -9.84 10.60
CA THR A 256 -40.30 -10.51 11.73
C THR A 256 -39.93 -9.79 13.03
N ASP A 257 -40.39 -10.31 14.17
CA ASP A 257 -39.92 -9.90 15.50
C ASP A 257 -38.43 -10.13 15.73
N GLU A 258 -37.82 -11.11 15.03
CA GLU A 258 -36.39 -11.39 15.08
C GLU A 258 -35.53 -10.38 14.31
N GLY A 259 -36.09 -9.72 13.28
CA GLY A 259 -35.38 -8.75 12.45
C GLY A 259 -35.79 -8.77 10.98
N LYS A 260 -34.94 -8.20 10.13
CA LYS A 260 -35.17 -8.07 8.70
C LYS A 260 -34.40 -9.12 7.91
N TYR A 261 -34.99 -9.56 6.80
CA TYR A 261 -34.40 -10.54 5.89
C TYR A 261 -34.21 -9.96 4.49
N PHE A 262 -33.07 -10.24 3.89
CA PHE A 262 -32.78 -9.89 2.50
C PHE A 262 -32.16 -11.08 1.74
N LYS A 263 -32.33 -11.09 0.42
CA LYS A 263 -31.69 -12.10 -0.44
C LYS A 263 -30.24 -11.72 -0.67
N PHE A 264 -29.33 -12.67 -0.48
CA PHE A 264 -27.92 -12.39 -0.71
C PHE A 264 -27.63 -12.00 -2.17
N LYS A 265 -28.26 -12.69 -3.13
CA LYS A 265 -28.11 -12.37 -4.56
C LYS A 265 -28.56 -10.94 -4.89
N ASP A 266 -29.67 -10.49 -4.31
CA ASP A 266 -30.18 -9.14 -4.55
C ASP A 266 -29.23 -8.07 -3.98
N LEU A 267 -28.56 -8.37 -2.85
CA LEU A 267 -27.51 -7.50 -2.32
C LEU A 267 -26.29 -7.45 -3.24
N ILE A 268 -25.82 -8.61 -3.74
CA ILE A 268 -24.72 -8.67 -4.72
C ILE A 268 -25.06 -7.83 -5.95
N ASP A 269 -26.28 -7.95 -6.49
CA ASP A 269 -26.70 -7.21 -7.67
C ASP A 269 -26.83 -5.71 -7.41
N CYS A 270 -27.36 -5.33 -6.25
CA CYS A 270 -27.44 -3.93 -5.82
C CYS A 270 -26.04 -3.30 -5.73
N ILE A 271 -25.08 -4.01 -5.14
CA ILE A 271 -23.70 -3.54 -5.02
C ILE A 271 -23.00 -3.50 -6.38
N ALA A 272 -23.19 -4.51 -7.24
CA ALA A 272 -22.61 -4.52 -8.58
C ALA A 272 -23.09 -3.32 -9.42
N GLN A 273 -24.38 -2.97 -9.32
CA GLN A 273 -24.90 -1.75 -9.94
C GLN A 273 -24.30 -0.49 -9.32
N GLY A 274 -24.09 -0.47 -8.00
CA GLY A 274 -23.42 0.63 -7.32
C GLY A 274 -21.98 0.83 -7.75
N ILE A 275 -21.21 -0.25 -7.91
CA ILE A 275 -19.85 -0.21 -8.46
C ILE A 275 -19.88 0.38 -9.88
N SER A 276 -20.85 -0.01 -10.72
CA SER A 276 -20.99 0.55 -12.07
C SER A 276 -21.29 2.05 -12.04
N LYS A 277 -22.19 2.51 -11.16
CA LYS A 277 -22.51 3.93 -10.96
C LYS A 277 -21.27 4.70 -10.46
N TRP A 278 -20.56 4.15 -9.48
CA TRP A 278 -19.33 4.72 -8.94
C TRP A 278 -18.23 4.83 -10.00
N ALA A 279 -17.96 3.77 -10.76
CA ALA A 279 -16.96 3.75 -11.83
C ALA A 279 -17.19 4.86 -12.86
N ARG A 280 -18.45 5.12 -13.23
CA ARG A 280 -18.81 6.17 -14.20
C ARG A 280 -18.45 7.58 -13.74
N THR A 281 -18.36 7.83 -12.43
CA THR A 281 -18.02 9.17 -11.92
C THR A 281 -16.58 9.59 -12.27
N TYR A 282 -15.66 8.63 -12.39
CA TYR A 282 -14.28 8.90 -12.79
C TYR A 282 -14.15 9.39 -14.24
N ASN A 283 -15.11 9.08 -15.11
CA ASN A 283 -15.15 9.61 -16.47
C ASN A 283 -15.55 11.10 -16.52
N ILE A 284 -16.14 11.61 -15.44
CA ILE A 284 -16.67 12.99 -15.35
C ILE A 284 -15.70 13.85 -14.54
N GLU A 285 -15.15 13.33 -13.44
CA GLU A 285 -14.33 14.07 -12.48
C GLU A 285 -12.88 13.60 -12.51
N LYS A 286 -12.04 14.24 -13.34
CA LYS A 286 -10.64 13.84 -13.53
C LYS A 286 -9.80 13.92 -12.24
N GLU A 287 -10.00 14.93 -11.40
CA GLU A 287 -9.26 15.11 -10.14
C GLU A 287 -9.49 13.95 -9.16
N LYS A 288 -10.64 13.28 -9.27
CA LYS A 288 -10.99 12.09 -8.49
C LYS A 288 -10.06 10.91 -8.79
N PHE A 289 -9.57 10.83 -10.03
CA PHE A 289 -8.72 9.73 -10.48
C PHE A 289 -7.36 9.74 -9.80
N GLU A 290 -6.72 10.91 -9.63
CA GLU A 290 -5.44 11.02 -8.90
C GLU A 290 -5.60 10.61 -7.43
N THR A 291 -6.68 11.04 -6.79
CA THR A 291 -7.00 10.63 -5.41
C THR A 291 -7.22 9.11 -5.31
N PHE A 292 -7.89 8.53 -6.30
CA PHE A 292 -8.08 7.09 -6.38
C PHE A 292 -6.75 6.36 -6.51
N LEU A 293 -5.87 6.74 -7.44
CA LEU A 293 -4.55 6.10 -7.61
C LEU A 293 -3.74 6.12 -6.30
N ASN A 294 -3.64 7.28 -5.66
CA ASN A 294 -2.91 7.44 -4.40
C ASN A 294 -3.44 6.54 -3.27
N ARG A 295 -4.76 6.33 -3.21
CA ARG A 295 -5.37 5.43 -2.23
C ARG A 295 -5.24 3.96 -2.63
N TYR A 296 -5.33 3.67 -3.93
CA TYR A 296 -5.24 2.31 -4.48
C TYR A 296 -3.83 1.73 -4.34
N ASP A 297 -2.78 2.55 -4.42
CA ASP A 297 -1.40 2.13 -4.16
C ASP A 297 -1.20 1.52 -2.76
N ARG A 298 -2.08 1.85 -1.82
CA ARG A 298 -2.06 1.30 -0.45
C ARG A 298 -2.85 0.01 -0.31
N ILE A 299 -3.61 -0.36 -1.34
CA ILE A 299 -4.43 -1.57 -1.35
C ILE A 299 -3.55 -2.75 -1.77
N ILE A 300 -3.73 -3.86 -1.06
CA ILE A 300 -3.05 -5.11 -1.33
C ILE A 300 -3.91 -5.93 -2.30
N SER A 301 -3.32 -6.64 -3.26
CA SER A 301 -4.03 -7.60 -4.11
C SER A 301 -3.29 -8.91 -4.20
N ASP A 302 -4.01 -9.99 -4.46
CA ASP A 302 -3.40 -11.31 -4.67
C ASP A 302 -2.40 -11.27 -5.81
N LYS A 303 -2.74 -10.65 -6.96
CA LYS A 303 -1.80 -10.52 -8.10
C LYS A 303 -0.53 -9.75 -7.74
N ARG A 304 -0.61 -8.76 -6.84
CA ARG A 304 0.55 -8.02 -6.36
C ARG A 304 1.35 -8.80 -5.30
N MET A 305 0.71 -9.61 -4.48
CA MET A 305 1.40 -10.32 -3.39
C MET A 305 1.88 -11.72 -3.77
N THR A 306 1.37 -12.29 -4.87
CA THR A 306 1.75 -13.62 -5.37
C THR A 306 2.87 -13.59 -6.39
N TYR A 307 3.67 -12.51 -6.45
CA TYR A 307 5.03 -12.56 -7.01
C TYR A 307 5.90 -13.47 -6.13
N SER A 308 5.63 -14.76 -6.23
CA SER A 308 6.62 -15.78 -5.94
C SER A 308 7.61 -15.73 -7.10
N ASN A 309 8.90 -15.61 -6.79
CA ASN A 309 9.93 -16.13 -7.66
C ASN A 309 9.65 -17.62 -7.82
N ALA A 310 8.80 -17.97 -8.79
CA ALA A 310 8.36 -19.33 -9.00
C ALA A 310 9.48 -20.12 -9.70
N GLU A 311 10.49 -20.50 -8.90
CA GLU A 311 10.78 -21.92 -8.77
C GLU A 311 9.95 -22.47 -7.60
N ILE A 312 8.62 -22.52 -7.75
CA ILE A 312 7.79 -23.30 -6.82
C ILE A 312 7.60 -24.66 -7.48
N THR A 313 8.43 -25.59 -7.04
CA THR A 313 8.21 -27.03 -7.16
C THR A 313 6.83 -27.39 -6.65
N ASP A 314 6.06 -28.09 -7.49
CA ASP A 314 4.75 -28.66 -7.16
C ASP A 314 4.76 -29.37 -5.81
N HIS A 315 4.07 -28.79 -4.84
CA HIS A 315 3.55 -29.53 -3.70
C HIS A 315 2.03 -29.56 -3.81
N HIS A 316 1.55 -30.68 -4.35
CA HIS A 316 0.16 -31.09 -4.27
C HIS A 316 -0.25 -31.17 -2.78
N PHE A 317 -1.33 -30.48 -2.45
CA PHE A 317 -2.11 -30.71 -1.23
C PHE A 317 -3.15 -31.81 -1.45
#